data_AF-A0A538AEF2-F1
#
_entry.id   AF-A0A538AEF2-F1
#
_cell.length_a   1.000
_cell.length_b   1.000
_cell.length_c   1.000
_cell.angle_alpha   90.00
_cell.angle_beta   90.00
_cell.angle_gamma   90.00
#
_symmetry.space_group_name_H-M   'P 1'
#
loop_
_entity.id
_entity.type
_entity.pdbx_description
1 polymer ?
#
loop_
_entity_poly.entity_id
_entity_poly.type
_entity_poly.pdbx_seq_one_letter_code
_entity_poly.pdbx_strand_id
1 'polypeptide(L)'
;EALAGRSTKIDVELFEDGSVAVTDDGAGIPVTPIPGNKDKRPALEVVMTVLHAGGKFGGGGYQVSGGLHGVGVSVVNALSEKLEVEVHRDGSVWTASFARGRIVKKTTKSKPTKKTGTTVRFWPDPQMFEETLEFKADILAQRLKELAYLTRGVTITLTDHR
;
A
#
# COMPACT_ATOMS: atom_id res chain seq x y z
N GLU A 1 -8.23 4.76 -4.17
CA GLU A 1 -7.95 5.07 -5.58
C GLU A 1 -9.10 4.68 -6.49
N ALA A 2 -9.48 3.39 -6.53
CA ALA A 2 -10.60 2.87 -7.31
C ALA A 2 -11.91 3.68 -7.17
N LEU A 3 -12.43 3.84 -5.95
CA LEU A 3 -13.68 4.60 -5.70
C LEU A 3 -13.60 6.09 -6.07
N ALA A 4 -12.39 6.64 -6.22
CA ALA A 4 -12.18 8.01 -6.70
C ALA A 4 -12.00 8.07 -8.23
N GLY A 5 -12.20 6.96 -8.94
CA GLY A 5 -12.03 6.86 -10.40
C GLY A 5 -10.58 6.95 -10.87
N ARG A 6 -9.60 6.75 -9.97
CA ARG A 6 -8.16 6.92 -10.29
C ARG A 6 -7.41 5.63 -10.57
N SER A 7 -8.02 4.49 -10.28
CA SER A 7 -7.42 3.17 -10.48
C SER A 7 -8.44 2.24 -11.12
N THR A 8 -8.00 1.49 -12.11
CA THR A 8 -8.80 0.51 -12.85
C THR A 8 -8.32 -0.93 -12.64
N LYS A 9 -7.13 -1.10 -12.05
CA LYS A 9 -6.51 -2.40 -11.85
C LYS A 9 -5.88 -2.49 -10.46
N ILE A 10 -6.12 -3.63 -9.81
CA ILE A 10 -5.44 -4.03 -8.58
C ILE A 10 -4.91 -5.45 -8.78
N ASP A 11 -3.63 -5.66 -8.57
CA ASP A 11 -3.00 -6.97 -8.59
C ASP A 11 -2.59 -7.37 -7.17
N VAL A 12 -2.98 -8.57 -6.75
CA VAL A 12 -2.57 -9.18 -5.48
C VAL A 12 -1.73 -10.42 -5.79
N GLU A 13 -0.52 -10.49 -5.26
CA GLU A 13 0.43 -11.55 -5.58
C GLU A 13 0.96 -12.20 -4.29
N LEU A 14 0.88 -13.53 -4.21
CA LEU A 14 1.45 -14.34 -3.13
C LEU A 14 2.76 -14.95 -3.62
N PHE A 15 3.83 -14.84 -2.83
CA PHE A 15 5.18 -15.29 -3.22
C PHE A 15 5.65 -16.50 -2.40
N GLU A 16 6.56 -17.30 -2.96
CA GLU A 16 7.23 -18.44 -2.30
C GLU A 16 7.92 -18.08 -0.98
N ASP A 17 8.39 -16.83 -0.85
CA ASP A 17 9.05 -16.32 0.36
C ASP A 17 8.07 -15.89 1.47
N GLY A 18 6.78 -16.22 1.33
CA GLY A 18 5.74 -15.93 2.30
C GLY A 18 5.24 -14.49 2.29
N SER A 19 5.71 -13.65 1.36
CA SER A 19 5.23 -12.27 1.24
C SER A 19 4.02 -12.11 0.35
N VAL A 20 3.35 -10.98 0.52
CA VAL A 20 2.25 -10.54 -0.35
C VAL A 20 2.58 -9.18 -0.93
N ALA A 21 2.36 -9.01 -2.23
CA ALA A 21 2.35 -7.70 -2.86
C ALA A 21 0.92 -7.30 -3.26
N VAL A 22 0.61 -6.03 -3.05
CA VAL A 22 -0.60 -5.40 -3.60
C VAL A 22 -0.15 -4.22 -4.45
N THR A 23 -0.51 -4.25 -5.73
CA THR A 23 -0.20 -3.22 -6.71
C THR A 23 -1.48 -2.58 -7.23
N ASP A 24 -1.56 -1.26 -7.21
CA ASP A 24 -2.61 -0.49 -7.91
C ASP A 24 -2.01 0.41 -9.00
N ASP A 25 -2.83 0.75 -9.99
CA ASP A 25 -2.55 1.72 -11.05
C ASP A 25 -3.05 3.15 -10.72
N GLY A 26 -3.23 3.45 -9.43
CA GLY A 26 -3.75 4.72 -8.94
C GLY A 26 -2.81 5.92 -9.11
N ALA A 27 -3.08 7.00 -8.38
CA ALA A 27 -2.27 8.22 -8.44
C ALA A 27 -0.85 8.07 -7.84
N GLY A 28 -0.61 7.00 -7.09
CA GLY A 28 0.60 6.81 -6.29
C GLY A 28 0.60 7.65 -5.01
N ILE A 29 1.10 7.07 -3.91
CA ILE A 29 1.26 7.79 -2.62
C ILE A 29 2.16 9.02 -2.83
N PRO A 30 1.86 10.21 -2.28
CA PRO A 30 2.72 11.37 -2.43
C PRO A 30 4.13 11.13 -1.84
N VAL A 31 5.16 11.54 -2.58
CA VAL A 31 6.59 11.32 -2.26
C VAL A 31 7.31 12.59 -1.82
N THR A 32 6.57 13.69 -1.72
CA THR A 32 7.03 14.98 -1.22
C THR A 32 6.49 15.22 0.19
N PRO A 33 7.08 16.16 0.95
CA PRO A 33 6.53 16.56 2.24
C PRO A 33 5.11 17.09 2.11
N ILE A 34 4.26 16.82 3.10
CA ILE A 34 2.88 17.29 3.12
C ILE A 34 2.87 18.81 3.30
N PRO A 35 2.31 19.60 2.37
CA PRO A 35 2.26 21.05 2.50
C PRO A 35 1.58 21.48 3.80
N GLY A 36 2.18 22.44 4.52
CA GLY A 36 1.66 22.95 5.79
C GLY A 36 1.84 22.02 7.01
N ASN A 37 2.37 20.80 6.84
CA ASN A 37 2.66 19.92 7.96
C ASN A 37 3.98 20.31 8.65
N LYS A 38 4.05 20.10 9.98
CA LYS A 38 5.28 20.24 10.77
C LYS A 38 6.28 19.13 10.45
N ASP A 39 5.80 17.92 10.18
CA ASP A 39 6.65 16.82 9.72
C ASP A 39 7.12 17.11 8.28
N LYS A 40 8.44 17.17 8.10
CA LYS A 40 9.09 17.49 6.82
C LYS A 40 9.54 16.24 6.06
N ARG A 41 9.25 15.04 6.57
CA ARG A 41 9.49 13.78 5.84
C ARG A 41 8.55 13.67 4.63
N PRO A 42 8.94 12.91 3.58
CA PRO A 42 8.04 12.52 2.50
C PRO A 42 6.72 11.95 3.03
N ALA A 43 5.59 12.30 2.42
CA ALA A 43 4.28 11.83 2.88
C ALA A 43 4.20 10.29 2.92
N LEU A 44 4.86 9.60 1.98
CA LEU A 44 5.06 8.15 1.99
C LEU A 44 5.62 7.63 3.33
N GLU A 45 6.67 8.26 3.85
CA GLU A 45 7.26 7.86 5.14
C GLU A 45 6.31 8.16 6.30
N VAL A 46 5.60 9.29 6.23
CA VAL A 46 4.65 9.70 7.27
C VAL A 46 3.49 8.70 7.36
N VAL A 47 2.81 8.38 6.25
CA VAL A 47 1.66 7.46 6.27
C VAL A 47 2.04 6.03 6.66
N MET A 48 3.30 5.64 6.41
CA MET A 48 3.81 4.32 6.80
C MET A 48 4.20 4.24 8.28
N THR A 49 4.50 5.36 8.94
CA THR A 49 5.10 5.36 10.30
C THR A 49 4.33 6.13 11.36
N VAL A 50 3.32 6.91 10.98
CA VAL A 50 2.55 7.76 11.90
C VAL A 50 1.10 7.34 11.89
N LEU A 51 0.57 7.01 13.07
CA LEU A 51 -0.85 6.72 13.24
C LEU A 51 -1.68 7.99 12.98
N HIS A 52 -2.89 7.79 12.45
CA HIS A 52 -3.81 8.88 12.08
C HIS A 52 -3.24 9.85 11.03
N ALA A 53 -2.28 9.40 10.22
CA ALA A 53 -1.78 10.14 9.10
C ALA A 53 -2.41 9.64 7.79
N GLY A 54 -3.06 10.55 7.04
CA GLY A 54 -3.59 10.23 5.72
C GLY A 54 -4.41 11.35 5.09
N GLY A 55 -4.54 11.34 3.76
CA GLY A 55 -5.33 12.33 3.02
C GLY A 55 -6.85 12.09 3.01
N LYS A 56 -7.34 11.21 3.88
CA LYS A 56 -8.75 10.77 3.94
C LYS A 56 -9.56 11.45 5.05
N PHE A 57 -8.92 12.33 5.82
CA PHE A 57 -9.60 13.20 6.77
C PHE A 57 -10.07 14.48 6.07
N GLY A 58 -11.32 14.90 6.27
CA GLY A 58 -11.78 16.25 5.90
C GLY A 58 -12.14 16.49 4.43
N GLY A 59 -12.61 15.47 3.69
CA GLY A 59 -13.36 15.66 2.43
C GLY A 59 -12.60 16.09 1.16
N GLY A 60 -11.32 16.50 1.26
CA GLY A 60 -10.57 17.04 0.10
C GLY A 60 -9.94 16.00 -0.84
N GLY A 61 -9.43 14.88 -0.31
CA GLY A 61 -8.65 13.90 -1.12
C GLY A 61 -9.47 12.77 -1.75
N TYR A 62 -10.62 12.44 -1.12
CA TYR A 62 -11.55 11.38 -1.53
C TYR A 62 -12.97 11.76 -1.09
N GLN A 63 -13.92 11.79 -2.03
CA GLN A 63 -15.33 12.09 -1.70
C GLN A 63 -16.00 10.94 -0.93
N VAL A 64 -15.65 9.68 -1.23
CA VAL A 64 -16.09 8.49 -0.50
C VAL A 64 -14.90 7.52 -0.41
N SER A 65 -14.61 7.02 0.80
CA SER A 65 -13.62 5.95 0.97
C SER A 65 -13.91 5.13 2.23
N GLY A 66 -13.66 3.81 2.18
CA GLY A 66 -13.83 2.94 3.35
C GLY A 66 -12.75 3.11 4.43
N GLY A 67 -11.62 3.75 4.11
CA GLY A 67 -10.52 3.95 5.05
C GLY A 67 -10.60 5.33 5.71
N LEU A 68 -11.09 5.40 6.95
CA LEU A 68 -11.34 6.68 7.63
C LEU A 68 -10.36 6.97 8.77
N HIS A 69 -9.69 5.94 9.31
CA HIS A 69 -8.92 6.07 10.54
C HIS A 69 -7.46 6.51 10.34
N GLY A 70 -6.93 6.42 9.12
CA GLY A 70 -5.52 6.77 8.83
C GLY A 70 -4.50 5.89 9.57
N VAL A 71 -4.83 4.64 9.88
CA VAL A 71 -3.95 3.71 10.61
C VAL A 71 -3.63 2.41 9.87
N GLY A 72 -4.41 2.06 8.83
CA GLY A 72 -4.34 0.71 8.24
C GLY A 72 -2.95 0.32 7.76
N VAL A 73 -2.35 1.12 6.88
CA VAL A 73 -1.04 0.79 6.30
C VAL A 73 0.11 0.89 7.32
N SER A 74 0.03 1.81 8.28
CA SER A 74 1.00 1.90 9.37
C SER A 74 0.95 0.68 10.31
N VAL A 75 -0.24 0.09 10.52
CA VAL A 75 -0.37 -1.16 11.28
C VAL A 75 0.23 -2.33 10.51
N VAL A 76 -0.04 -2.45 9.20
CA VAL A 76 0.60 -3.47 8.36
C VAL A 76 2.12 -3.34 8.44
N ASN A 77 2.66 -2.13 8.32
CA ASN A 77 4.10 -1.88 8.46
C ASN A 77 4.63 -2.27 9.85
N ALA A 78 3.92 -1.92 10.93
CA ALA A 78 4.32 -2.25 12.28
C ALA A 78 4.36 -3.76 12.54
N LEU A 79 3.44 -4.53 11.94
CA LEU A 79 3.30 -5.97 12.09
C LEU A 79 4.04 -6.78 11.00
N SER A 80 4.89 -6.13 10.22
CA SER A 80 5.70 -6.80 9.19
C SER A 80 7.16 -6.81 9.62
N GLU A 81 7.84 -7.95 9.49
CA GLU A 81 9.29 -8.00 9.69
C GLU A 81 10.03 -7.15 8.65
N LYS A 82 9.46 -7.08 7.43
CA LYS A 82 9.94 -6.31 6.30
C LYS A 82 8.75 -5.78 5.50
N LEU A 83 8.84 -4.54 5.04
CA LEU A 83 7.89 -3.95 4.10
C LEU A 83 8.62 -3.09 3.08
N GLU A 84 8.32 -3.28 1.81
CA GLU A 84 8.86 -2.53 0.68
C GLU A 84 7.74 -1.81 -0.04
N VAL A 85 8.01 -0.57 -0.44
CA VAL A 85 7.06 0.25 -1.20
C VAL A 85 7.74 0.78 -2.44
N GLU A 86 7.12 0.54 -3.58
CA GLU A 86 7.44 1.17 -4.86
C GLU A 86 6.28 2.08 -5.27
N VAL A 87 6.58 3.35 -5.54
CA VAL A 87 5.60 4.33 -5.99
C VAL A 87 5.99 4.83 -7.37
N HIS A 88 5.04 4.76 -8.29
CA HIS A 88 5.13 5.37 -9.60
C HIS A 88 4.43 6.71 -9.57
N ARG A 89 5.19 7.82 -9.58
CA ARG A 89 4.63 9.17 -9.47
C ARG A 89 5.61 10.24 -9.97
N ASP A 90 5.07 11.32 -10.53
CA ASP A 90 5.84 12.50 -10.97
C ASP A 90 6.96 12.14 -11.96
N GLY A 91 6.65 11.21 -12.89
CA GLY A 91 7.57 10.76 -13.94
C GLY A 91 8.71 9.86 -13.46
N SER A 92 8.67 9.35 -12.23
CA SER A 92 9.74 8.54 -11.66
C SER A 92 9.22 7.42 -10.75
N VAL A 93 10.05 6.38 -10.63
CA VAL A 93 9.90 5.34 -9.62
C VAL A 93 10.51 5.85 -8.32
N TRP A 94 9.84 5.64 -7.21
CA TRP A 94 10.30 5.96 -5.87
C TRP A 94 10.25 4.72 -5.00
N THR A 95 11.28 4.49 -4.20
CA THR A 95 11.35 3.30 -3.34
C THR A 95 11.57 3.70 -1.89
N ALA A 96 10.90 3.02 -0.97
CA ALA A 96 11.18 3.07 0.46
C ALA A 96 11.10 1.66 1.05
N SER A 97 11.86 1.39 2.12
CA SER A 97 11.76 0.11 2.84
C SER A 97 11.74 0.31 4.34
N PHE A 98 11.06 -0.61 5.00
CA PHE A 98 10.75 -0.58 6.41
C PHE A 98 10.93 -1.97 7.01
N ALA A 99 11.14 -2.01 8.33
CA ALA A 99 11.18 -3.23 9.12
C ALA A 99 10.57 -2.94 10.49
N ARG A 100 9.56 -3.72 10.88
CA ARG A 100 8.85 -3.58 12.18
C ARG A 100 8.43 -2.15 12.46
N GLY A 101 7.79 -1.51 11.47
CA GLY A 101 7.30 -0.13 11.56
C GLY A 101 8.35 0.97 11.41
N ARG A 102 9.65 0.65 11.30
CA ARG A 102 10.73 1.63 11.23
C ARG A 102 11.26 1.79 9.82
N ILE A 103 11.69 3.00 9.47
CA ILE A 103 12.32 3.28 8.17
C ILE A 103 13.70 2.62 8.15
N VAL A 104 13.92 1.72 7.20
CA VAL A 104 15.23 1.11 6.90
C VAL A 104 15.91 1.85 5.76
N LYS A 105 15.15 2.14 4.69
CA LYS A 105 15.60 2.96 3.56
C LYS A 105 14.61 4.09 3.32
N LYS A 106 15.10 5.33 3.43
CA LYS A 106 14.33 6.54 3.13
C LYS A 106 13.88 6.55 1.68
N THR A 107 12.79 7.29 1.44
CA THR A 107 12.21 7.48 0.11
C THR A 107 13.27 8.02 -0.84
N THR A 108 13.59 7.22 -1.86
CA THR A 108 14.65 7.54 -2.82
C THR A 108 14.08 7.49 -4.22
N LYS A 109 14.40 8.52 -5.02
CA LYS A 109 14.08 8.58 -6.45
C LYS A 109 14.95 7.57 -7.21
N SER A 110 14.33 6.77 -8.05
CA SER A 110 14.97 5.74 -8.87
C SER A 110 14.83 6.11 -10.36
N LYS A 111 14.55 5.13 -11.22
CA LYS A 111 14.44 5.28 -12.67
C LYS A 111 13.22 6.12 -13.12
N PRO A 112 13.28 6.78 -14.29
CA PRO A 112 12.12 7.41 -14.91
C PRO A 112 11.03 6.39 -15.24
N THR A 113 9.77 6.82 -15.21
CA THR A 113 8.62 5.99 -15.60
C THR A 113 7.48 6.86 -16.12
N LYS A 114 6.66 6.30 -17.02
CA LYS A 114 5.40 6.91 -17.46
C LYS A 114 4.19 6.35 -16.72
N LYS A 115 4.40 5.32 -15.88
CA LYS A 115 3.34 4.67 -15.10
C LYS A 115 2.99 5.52 -13.87
N THR A 116 1.82 5.26 -13.32
CA THR A 116 1.39 5.71 -11.98
C THR A 116 0.94 4.51 -11.16
N GLY A 117 0.94 4.64 -9.84
CA GLY A 117 0.47 3.58 -8.95
C GLY A 117 1.33 3.39 -7.72
N THR A 118 0.98 2.39 -6.93
CA THR A 118 1.74 2.00 -5.75
C THR A 118 1.74 0.48 -5.62
N THR A 119 2.92 -0.06 -5.36
CA THR A 119 3.11 -1.44 -4.94
C THR A 119 3.57 -1.43 -3.49
N VAL A 120 2.84 -2.15 -2.63
CA VAL A 120 3.27 -2.45 -1.26
C VAL A 120 3.49 -3.95 -1.18
N ARG A 121 4.71 -4.37 -0.84
CA ARG A 121 5.04 -5.77 -0.57
C ARG A 121 5.45 -5.92 0.89
N PHE A 122 4.90 -6.88 1.61
CA PHE A 122 5.16 -7.05 3.03
C PHE A 122 5.32 -8.52 3.41
N TRP A 123 6.14 -8.74 4.43
CA TRP A 123 6.43 -10.03 5.07
C TRP A 123 5.89 -9.95 6.50
N PRO A 124 4.84 -10.72 6.86
CA PRO A 124 4.30 -10.73 8.22
C PRO A 124 5.37 -11.09 9.25
N ASP A 125 5.37 -10.43 10.41
CA ASP A 125 6.38 -10.70 11.44
C ASP A 125 6.12 -12.03 12.16
N PRO A 126 7.02 -13.03 12.09
CA PRO A 126 6.89 -14.29 12.82
C PRO A 126 6.84 -14.11 14.35
N GLN A 127 7.29 -12.96 14.87
CA GLN A 127 7.20 -12.66 16.30
C GLN A 127 5.82 -12.18 16.74
N MET A 128 4.94 -11.82 15.80
CA MET A 128 3.60 -11.30 16.07
C MET A 128 2.50 -12.30 15.70
N PHE A 129 2.73 -13.14 14.70
CA PHE A 129 1.77 -14.12 14.21
C PHE A 129 2.26 -15.54 14.52
N GLU A 130 1.75 -16.12 15.61
CA GLU A 130 2.22 -17.41 16.14
C GLU A 130 1.56 -18.63 15.46
N GLU A 131 0.30 -18.51 15.02
CA GLU A 131 -0.47 -19.65 14.50
C GLU A 131 -0.05 -20.04 13.07
N THR A 132 0.09 -19.06 12.19
CA THR A 132 0.48 -19.28 10.79
C THR A 132 0.91 -17.98 10.13
N LEU A 133 1.86 -18.09 9.21
CA LEU A 133 2.27 -17.03 8.28
C LEU A 133 1.77 -17.31 6.86
N GLU A 134 1.10 -18.44 6.66
CA GLU A 134 0.65 -18.88 5.34
C GLU A 134 -0.65 -18.17 4.95
N PHE A 135 -0.60 -17.50 3.81
CA PHE A 135 -1.79 -16.91 3.21
C PHE A 135 -2.65 -17.98 2.52
N LYS A 136 -3.92 -18.06 2.94
CA LYS A 136 -4.90 -18.95 2.31
C LYS A 136 -5.51 -18.27 1.09
N ALA A 137 -5.19 -18.78 -0.11
CA ALA A 137 -5.63 -18.21 -1.37
C ALA A 137 -7.16 -18.12 -1.47
N ASP A 138 -7.90 -19.14 -0.98
CA ASP A 138 -9.37 -19.14 -1.02
C ASP A 138 -10.01 -18.01 -0.21
N ILE A 139 -9.44 -17.69 0.96
CA ILE A 139 -9.93 -16.60 1.82
C ILE A 139 -9.73 -15.26 1.10
N LEU A 140 -8.56 -15.06 0.49
CA LEU A 140 -8.25 -13.86 -0.27
C LEU A 140 -9.13 -13.77 -1.53
N ALA A 141 -9.25 -14.86 -2.28
CA ALA A 141 -10.06 -14.92 -3.49
C ALA A 141 -11.52 -14.56 -3.21
N GLN A 142 -12.10 -15.09 -2.13
CA GLN A 142 -13.45 -14.74 -1.71
C GLN A 142 -13.57 -13.23 -1.43
N ARG A 143 -12.65 -12.67 -0.64
CA ARG A 143 -12.67 -11.24 -0.30
C ARG A 143 -12.50 -10.35 -1.52
N LEU A 144 -11.57 -10.68 -2.42
CA LEU A 144 -11.30 -9.91 -3.63
C LEU A 144 -12.48 -9.99 -4.61
N LYS A 145 -13.15 -11.14 -4.69
CA LYS A 145 -14.37 -11.33 -5.49
C LYS A 145 -15.52 -10.45 -4.99
N GLU A 146 -15.74 -10.38 -3.67
CA GLU A 146 -16.72 -9.46 -3.08
C GLU A 146 -16.41 -7.99 -3.43
N LEU A 147 -15.15 -7.59 -3.32
CA LEU A 147 -14.71 -6.24 -3.66
C LEU A 147 -14.92 -5.91 -5.15
N ALA A 148 -14.65 -6.88 -6.03
CA ALA A 148 -14.88 -6.73 -7.47
C ALA A 148 -16.37 -6.53 -7.80
N TYR A 149 -17.28 -7.23 -7.12
CA TYR A 149 -18.73 -6.99 -7.29
C TYR A 149 -19.17 -5.60 -6.84
N LEU A 150 -18.58 -5.07 -5.77
CA LEU A 150 -18.95 -3.78 -5.20
C LEU A 150 -18.28 -2.59 -5.91
N THR A 151 -17.20 -2.84 -6.67
CA THR A 151 -16.36 -1.79 -7.26
C THR A 151 -16.39 -1.87 -8.79
N ARG A 152 -17.48 -1.34 -9.37
CA ARG A 152 -17.68 -1.36 -10.83
C ARG A 152 -16.48 -0.77 -11.57
N GLY A 153 -16.02 -1.48 -12.60
CA GLY A 153 -14.99 -1.01 -13.53
C GLY A 153 -13.55 -1.24 -13.05
N VAL A 154 -13.36 -1.96 -11.95
CA VAL A 154 -12.03 -2.34 -11.46
C VAL A 154 -11.78 -3.82 -11.69
N THR A 155 -10.65 -4.12 -12.33
CA THR A 155 -10.14 -5.49 -12.46
C THR A 155 -9.26 -5.81 -11.26
N ILE A 156 -9.59 -6.87 -10.53
CA ILE A 156 -8.78 -7.37 -9.42
C ILE A 156 -8.24 -8.74 -9.80
N THR A 157 -6.92 -8.91 -9.75
CA THR A 157 -6.26 -10.20 -9.98
C THR A 157 -5.69 -10.74 -8.67
N LEU A 158 -5.73 -12.06 -8.51
CA LEU A 158 -5.00 -12.79 -7.49
C LEU A 158 -4.10 -13.80 -8.20
N THR A 159 -2.80 -13.69 -8.00
CA THR A 159 -1.80 -14.62 -8.52
C THR A 159 -1.09 -15.29 -7.35
N ASP A 160 -1.05 -16.62 -7.36
CA ASP A 160 -0.29 -17.40 -6.38
C ASP A 160 0.95 -17.95 -7.08
N HIS A 161 2.13 -17.54 -6.64
CA HIS A 161 3.43 -17.96 -7.20
C HIS A 161 4.08 -19.10 -6.41
N ARG A 162 3.38 -19.70 -5.44
CA ARG A 162 3.87 -20.79 -4.58
C ARG A 162 3.71 -22.17 -5.19
#